data_AF-A0A9W7ERF5-F1
#
_entry.id   AF-A0A9W7ERF5-F1
#
_cell.length_a   1.000
_cell.length_b   1.000
_cell.length_c   1.000
_cell.angle_alpha   90.00
_cell.angle_beta   90.00
_cell.angle_gamma   90.00
#
_symmetry.space_group_name_H-M   'P 1'
#
loop_
_entity.id
_entity.type
_entity.pdbx_description
1 polymer ?
#
loop_
_entity_poly.entity_id
_entity_poly.type
_entity_poly.pdbx_seq_one_letter_code
_entity_poly.pdbx_strand_id
1 'polypeptide(L)'
;MERPPPSGSEGNPSISVESEVPLIAEKPFITYVEDGGKFNLVVPGVESGTSGVAKPMKNATVVPFESFHVTDPSDTAAVINAKLVEGLHIVVTPGVYELEDSLEIKQENQVVRLAAEHTTEDNVVWNGDRGTTFFYQAEIMYDCMEDEWLHSCYRIGEGVKDHKATGLGCFSYFRDHAGSCAHGVDTGGGSFNIDKAASMWLNGFYCSD
;
A
#
# COMPACT_ATOMS: atom_id res chain seq x y z
N MET A 1 9.44 31.98 18.74
CA MET A 1 10.16 32.13 17.47
C MET A 1 11.34 31.18 17.52
N GLU A 2 11.25 30.02 16.87
CA GLU A 2 12.40 29.12 16.75
C GLU A 2 13.22 29.51 15.52
N ARG A 3 14.54 29.43 15.68
CA ARG A 3 15.55 29.92 14.74
C ARG A 3 15.88 28.81 13.74
N PRO A 4 16.08 29.08 12.43
CA PRO A 4 16.41 28.03 11.47
C PRO A 4 17.82 27.45 11.72
N PRO A 5 18.05 26.18 11.35
CA PRO A 5 19.33 25.50 11.54
C PRO A 5 20.42 26.07 10.59
N PRO A 6 21.70 26.01 10.99
CA PRO A 6 22.79 26.56 10.20
C PRO A 6 23.13 25.69 8.98
N SER A 7 23.44 26.35 7.85
CA SER A 7 23.98 25.72 6.64
C SER A 7 25.42 25.25 6.87
N GLY A 8 25.70 23.99 6.52
CA GLY A 8 26.90 23.28 6.95
C GLY A 8 28.23 23.69 6.29
N SER A 9 29.30 23.44 7.03
CA SER A 9 30.63 23.13 6.51
C SER A 9 31.14 21.88 7.23
N GLU A 10 31.59 20.90 6.45
CA GLU A 10 32.42 19.73 6.80
C GLU A 10 32.11 18.99 8.12
N GLY A 11 31.41 17.85 7.99
CA GLY A 11 31.33 16.84 9.05
C GLY A 11 29.94 16.51 9.62
N ASN A 12 28.86 17.05 9.03
CA ASN A 12 27.48 16.72 9.43
C ASN A 12 26.74 15.93 8.34
N PRO A 13 25.75 15.08 8.70
CA PRO A 13 24.96 14.32 7.73
C PRO A 13 24.36 15.27 6.70
N SER A 14 24.37 14.87 5.43
CA SER A 14 23.70 15.59 4.36
C SER A 14 22.20 15.67 4.68
N ILE A 15 21.74 16.83 5.15
CA ILE A 15 20.31 17.09 5.32
C ILE A 15 19.83 17.73 4.02
N SER A 16 19.09 16.95 3.22
CA SER A 16 18.30 17.48 2.11
C SER A 16 17.04 18.11 2.68
N VAL A 17 16.90 19.43 2.53
CA VAL A 17 15.68 20.17 2.91
C VAL A 17 14.97 20.56 1.64
N GLU A 18 13.85 19.90 1.36
CA GLU A 18 12.91 20.33 0.32
C GLU A 18 11.91 21.29 0.94
N SER A 19 11.79 22.50 0.35
CA SER A 19 10.93 23.56 0.90
C SER A 19 9.44 23.29 0.71
N GLU A 20 9.09 22.50 -0.31
CA GLU A 20 7.72 22.12 -0.65
C GLU A 20 7.69 20.70 -1.22
N VAL A 21 6.63 19.95 -0.92
CA VAL A 21 6.37 18.66 -1.55
C VAL A 21 5.66 18.92 -2.88
N PRO A 22 6.21 18.46 -4.03
CA PRO A 22 5.63 18.74 -5.35
C PRO A 22 4.19 18.21 -5.48
N LEU A 23 3.92 17.03 -4.92
CA LEU A 23 2.61 16.40 -4.84
C LEU A 23 2.49 15.61 -3.53
N ILE A 24 1.41 15.82 -2.79
CA ILE A 24 1.07 15.06 -1.58
C ILE A 24 -0.39 14.65 -1.64
N ALA A 25 -0.74 13.47 -1.13
CA ALA A 25 -2.10 13.14 -0.75
C ALA A 25 -2.06 12.57 0.66
N GLU A 26 -2.91 13.08 1.54
CA GLU A 26 -3.03 12.56 2.90
C GLU A 26 -3.61 11.13 2.85
N LYS A 27 -3.24 10.30 3.83
CA LYS A 27 -3.76 8.93 3.90
C LYS A 27 -5.29 8.93 4.07
N PRO A 28 -6.03 8.03 3.41
CA PRO A 28 -7.44 7.81 3.68
C PRO A 28 -7.70 7.46 5.14
N PHE A 29 -8.87 7.87 5.63
CA PHE A 29 -9.27 7.64 7.01
C PHE A 29 -10.77 7.44 7.13
N ILE A 30 -11.16 6.67 8.15
CA ILE A 30 -12.57 6.41 8.43
C ILE A 30 -13.13 7.59 9.23
N THR A 31 -14.31 8.06 8.84
CA THR A 31 -15.12 8.99 9.61
C THR A 31 -16.41 8.33 10.05
N TYR A 32 -16.94 8.79 11.17
CA TYR A 32 -18.23 8.37 11.70
C TYR A 32 -19.21 9.54 11.60
N VAL A 33 -20.41 9.29 11.07
CA VAL A 33 -21.50 10.26 11.01
C VAL A 33 -22.52 9.87 12.07
N GLU A 34 -22.64 10.70 13.10
CA GLU A 34 -23.53 10.45 14.24
C GLU A 34 -25.01 10.37 13.83
N ASP A 35 -25.42 11.20 12.87
CA ASP A 35 -26.77 11.18 12.30
C ASP A 35 -26.91 10.03 11.29
N GLY A 36 -27.42 8.90 11.75
CA GLY A 36 -27.61 7.68 10.96
C GLY A 36 -26.63 6.54 11.27
N GLY A 37 -25.63 6.76 12.14
CA GLY A 37 -24.73 5.69 12.61
C GLY A 37 -23.86 5.06 11.52
N LYS A 38 -23.39 5.87 10.56
CA LYS A 38 -22.69 5.39 9.36
C LYS A 38 -21.20 5.67 9.39
N PHE A 39 -20.44 4.78 8.77
CA PHE A 39 -19.01 4.98 8.51
C PHE A 39 -18.76 5.39 7.06
N ASN A 40 -17.79 6.27 6.83
CA ASN A 40 -17.31 6.61 5.50
C ASN A 40 -15.79 6.48 5.44
N LEU A 41 -15.24 6.09 4.29
CA LEU A 41 -13.85 6.30 3.98
C LEU A 41 -13.69 7.67 3.30
N VAL A 42 -12.91 8.54 3.90
CA VAL A 42 -12.49 9.80 3.28
C VAL A 42 -11.17 9.54 2.58
N VAL A 43 -11.13 9.77 1.27
CA VAL A 43 -9.95 9.68 0.42
C VAL A 43 -9.54 11.11 0.08
N PRO A 44 -8.47 11.64 0.71
CA PRO A 44 -8.01 13.00 0.45
C PRO A 44 -7.62 13.19 -1.03
N GLY A 45 -7.92 14.38 -1.56
CA GLY A 45 -7.47 14.76 -2.89
C GLY A 45 -5.96 14.95 -2.95
N VAL A 46 -5.39 14.85 -4.14
CA VAL A 46 -3.97 15.20 -4.37
C VAL A 46 -3.82 16.72 -4.27
N GLU A 47 -2.86 17.16 -3.47
CA GLU A 47 -2.42 18.55 -3.32
C GLU A 47 -1.01 18.72 -3.88
N SER A 48 -0.64 19.93 -4.29
CA SER A 48 0.67 20.26 -4.86
C SER A 48 1.27 21.49 -4.20
N GLY A 49 2.60 21.57 -4.08
CA GLY A 49 3.29 22.74 -3.54
C GLY A 49 2.96 22.99 -2.07
N THR A 50 2.95 21.93 -1.27
CA THR A 50 2.56 21.99 0.14
C THR A 50 3.77 21.96 1.06
N SER A 51 3.67 22.68 2.18
CA SER A 51 4.62 22.66 3.28
C SER A 51 3.87 22.91 4.60
N GLY A 52 4.37 22.32 5.69
CA GLY A 52 3.75 22.40 7.02
C GLY A 52 2.68 21.32 7.29
N VAL A 53 1.92 21.51 8.39
CA VAL A 53 0.86 20.56 8.83
C VAL A 53 -0.31 20.51 7.84
N ALA A 54 -1.02 19.37 7.83
CA ALA A 54 -2.19 19.14 6.98
C ALA A 54 -3.16 20.34 7.00
N LYS A 55 -3.42 20.89 5.82
CA LYS A 55 -4.38 22.00 5.62
C LYS A 55 -5.81 21.43 5.52
N PRO A 56 -6.86 22.26 5.64
CA PRO A 56 -8.22 21.79 5.43
C PRO A 56 -8.34 21.10 4.07
N MET A 57 -8.70 19.81 4.08
CA MET A 57 -8.69 18.96 2.88
C MET A 57 -9.59 19.55 1.79
N LYS A 58 -9.01 19.82 0.63
CA LYS A 58 -9.75 20.20 -0.57
C LYS A 58 -9.94 18.97 -1.45
N ASN A 59 -11.09 18.88 -2.13
CA ASN A 59 -11.37 17.84 -3.12
C ASN A 59 -11.30 16.39 -2.59
N ALA A 60 -11.57 16.17 -1.30
CA ALA A 60 -11.64 14.82 -0.76
C ALA A 60 -12.86 14.07 -1.32
N THR A 61 -12.66 12.81 -1.69
CA THR A 61 -13.74 11.89 -2.06
C THR A 61 -14.23 11.20 -0.79
N VAL A 62 -15.54 11.21 -0.55
CA VAL A 62 -16.16 10.51 0.57
C VAL A 62 -16.89 9.31 0.03
N VAL A 63 -16.48 8.12 0.47
CA VAL A 63 -17.03 6.84 0.02
C VAL A 63 -17.78 6.20 1.19
N PRO A 64 -19.11 5.96 1.06
CA PRO A 64 -19.89 5.34 2.13
C PRO A 64 -19.52 3.86 2.30
N PHE A 65 -19.47 3.36 3.55
CA PHE A 65 -19.12 1.96 3.82
C PHE A 65 -20.08 0.95 3.21
N GLU A 66 -21.29 1.38 2.84
CA GLU A 66 -22.24 0.58 2.06
C GLU A 66 -21.73 0.23 0.65
N SER A 67 -20.71 0.92 0.16
CA SER A 67 -20.00 0.59 -1.09
C SER A 67 -18.78 -0.30 -0.88
N PHE A 68 -18.58 -0.82 0.35
CA PHE A 68 -17.47 -1.70 0.69
C PHE A 68 -17.96 -3.11 1.03
N HIS A 69 -17.17 -4.10 0.64
CA HIS A 69 -17.13 -5.39 1.30
C HIS A 69 -16.11 -5.31 2.45
N VAL A 70 -16.56 -5.62 3.66
CA VAL A 70 -15.70 -5.69 4.85
C VAL A 70 -15.38 -7.16 5.04
N THR A 71 -14.11 -7.53 4.87
CA THR A 71 -13.72 -8.94 4.81
C THR A 71 -13.77 -9.60 6.18
N ASP A 72 -13.95 -10.91 6.18
CA ASP A 72 -13.73 -11.80 7.32
C ASP A 72 -12.62 -12.80 6.97
N PRO A 73 -11.78 -13.28 7.91
CA PRO A 73 -10.74 -14.27 7.64
C PRO A 73 -11.19 -15.57 6.95
N SER A 74 -12.49 -15.87 6.96
CA SER A 74 -13.06 -16.99 6.18
C SER A 74 -13.35 -16.67 4.71
N ASP A 75 -13.22 -15.41 4.28
CA ASP A 75 -13.32 -15.02 2.88
C ASP A 75 -12.16 -15.63 2.08
N THR A 76 -12.51 -16.34 1.00
CA THR A 76 -11.53 -16.85 0.05
C THR A 76 -11.18 -15.79 -1.00
N ALA A 77 -10.07 -15.97 -1.72
CA ALA A 77 -9.70 -15.07 -2.81
C ALA A 77 -10.82 -14.95 -3.86
N ALA A 78 -11.49 -16.06 -4.18
CA ALA A 78 -12.63 -16.07 -5.10
C ALA A 78 -13.80 -15.19 -4.61
N VAL A 79 -14.11 -15.18 -3.31
CA VAL A 79 -15.18 -14.34 -2.74
C VAL A 79 -14.83 -12.87 -2.85
N ILE A 80 -13.62 -12.49 -2.45
CA ILE A 80 -13.15 -11.10 -2.48
C ILE A 80 -13.08 -10.60 -3.93
N ASN A 81 -12.56 -11.41 -4.85
CA ASN A 81 -12.52 -11.09 -6.27
C ASN A 81 -13.92 -10.90 -6.88
N ALA A 82 -14.91 -11.69 -6.47
CA ALA A 82 -16.28 -11.47 -6.91
C ALA A 82 -16.81 -10.09 -6.47
N LYS A 83 -16.45 -9.62 -5.26
CA LYS A 83 -16.83 -8.29 -4.76
C LYS A 83 -16.11 -7.16 -5.48
N LEU A 84 -14.84 -7.35 -5.82
CA LEU A 84 -14.10 -6.44 -6.69
C LEU A 84 -14.74 -6.37 -8.09
N VAL A 85 -15.19 -7.49 -8.65
CA VAL A 85 -15.92 -7.51 -9.93
C VAL A 85 -17.28 -6.80 -9.85
N GLU A 86 -17.98 -6.90 -8.71
CA GLU A 86 -19.23 -6.16 -8.43
C GLU A 86 -19.02 -4.63 -8.33
N GLY A 87 -17.77 -4.16 -8.27
CA GLY A 87 -17.45 -2.75 -8.11
C GLY A 87 -17.39 -2.29 -6.66
N LEU A 88 -17.49 -3.21 -5.69
CA LEU A 88 -17.30 -2.88 -4.28
C LEU A 88 -15.83 -2.55 -4.01
N HIS A 89 -15.65 -1.61 -3.09
CA HIS A 89 -14.37 -1.41 -2.43
C HIS A 89 -14.14 -2.50 -1.38
N ILE A 90 -12.90 -2.71 -0.95
CA ILE A 90 -12.59 -3.76 0.02
C ILE A 90 -11.92 -3.14 1.26
N VAL A 91 -12.44 -3.45 2.45
CA VAL A 91 -11.75 -3.23 3.72
C VAL A 91 -11.30 -4.56 4.25
N VAL A 92 -9.98 -4.78 4.30
CA VAL A 92 -9.45 -5.97 4.96
C VAL A 92 -9.45 -5.76 6.48
N THR A 93 -10.20 -6.58 7.21
CA THR A 93 -10.23 -6.52 8.68
C THR A 93 -9.03 -7.24 9.28
N PRO A 94 -8.58 -6.89 10.51
CA PRO A 94 -7.47 -7.59 11.15
C PRO A 94 -7.71 -9.10 11.28
N GLY A 95 -6.79 -9.91 10.77
CA GLY A 95 -6.85 -11.37 10.84
C GLY A 95 -5.82 -12.02 9.91
N VAL A 96 -5.70 -13.34 9.97
CA VAL A 96 -4.88 -14.13 9.04
C VAL A 96 -5.81 -14.69 7.97
N TYR A 97 -5.53 -14.37 6.70
CA TYR A 97 -6.32 -14.80 5.56
C TYR A 97 -5.52 -15.84 4.79
N GLU A 98 -6.07 -17.04 4.63
CA GLU A 98 -5.51 -18.06 3.74
C GLU A 98 -6.11 -17.86 2.35
N LEU A 99 -5.48 -16.99 1.55
CA LEU A 99 -5.92 -16.71 0.19
C LEU A 99 -5.26 -17.69 -0.77
N GLU A 100 -6.10 -18.40 -1.53
CA GLU A 100 -5.71 -19.42 -2.49
C GLU A 100 -5.26 -18.87 -3.86
N ASP A 101 -5.48 -17.57 -4.09
CA ASP A 101 -5.23 -16.86 -5.36
C ASP A 101 -5.01 -15.36 -5.09
N SER A 102 -4.48 -14.63 -6.08
CA SER A 102 -4.28 -13.18 -6.00
C SER A 102 -5.60 -12.42 -5.97
N LEU A 103 -5.63 -11.28 -5.26
CA LEU A 103 -6.73 -10.32 -5.35
C LEU A 103 -6.55 -9.40 -6.56
N GLU A 104 -7.49 -9.45 -7.51
CA GLU A 104 -7.39 -8.74 -8.79
C GLU A 104 -8.27 -7.48 -8.83
N ILE A 105 -7.62 -6.32 -8.78
CA ILE A 105 -8.31 -5.02 -8.89
C ILE A 105 -8.31 -4.57 -10.35
N LYS A 106 -9.48 -4.61 -10.99
CA LYS A 106 -9.65 -4.32 -12.43
C LYS A 106 -10.44 -3.05 -12.75
N GLN A 107 -11.17 -2.49 -11.78
CA GLN A 107 -11.97 -1.28 -12.00
C GLN A 107 -11.23 -0.01 -11.58
N GLU A 108 -11.49 1.08 -12.29
CA GLU A 108 -10.91 2.39 -12.01
C GLU A 108 -11.47 2.96 -10.71
N ASN A 109 -10.63 3.69 -9.97
CA ASN A 109 -10.97 4.31 -8.68
C ASN A 109 -11.43 3.33 -7.58
N GLN A 110 -11.14 2.04 -7.71
CA GLN A 110 -11.34 1.10 -6.62
C GLN A 110 -10.31 1.34 -5.51
N VAL A 111 -10.80 1.59 -4.31
CA VAL A 111 -10.01 1.66 -3.10
C VAL A 111 -10.01 0.31 -2.41
N VAL A 112 -8.82 -0.25 -2.16
CA VAL A 112 -8.66 -1.39 -1.27
C VAL A 112 -7.74 -1.01 -0.12
N ARG A 113 -8.23 -1.18 1.10
CA ARG A 113 -7.41 -1.08 2.30
C ARG A 113 -6.87 -2.48 2.61
N LEU A 114 -5.63 -2.72 2.16
CA LEU A 114 -5.02 -4.04 2.08
C LEU A 114 -4.27 -4.42 3.37
N ALA A 115 -4.50 -5.64 3.83
CA ALA A 115 -3.60 -6.43 4.66
C ALA A 115 -3.64 -7.85 4.07
N ALA A 116 -2.67 -8.19 3.24
CA ALA A 116 -2.60 -9.48 2.55
C ALA A 116 -1.19 -10.04 2.79
N GLU A 117 -1.09 -11.18 3.47
CA GLU A 117 0.17 -11.74 3.99
C GLU A 117 0.27 -13.24 3.69
N HIS A 118 1.48 -13.77 3.54
CA HIS A 118 1.79 -15.20 3.45
C HIS A 118 1.08 -16.00 2.34
N THR A 119 0.83 -15.39 1.19
CA THR A 119 0.38 -16.13 -0.01
C THR A 119 1.52 -16.99 -0.57
N THR A 120 1.18 -18.03 -1.33
CA THR A 120 2.16 -18.86 -2.06
C THR A 120 2.62 -18.24 -3.38
N GLU A 121 2.13 -17.04 -3.69
CA GLU A 121 2.40 -16.24 -4.89
C GLU A 121 2.53 -14.77 -4.45
N ASP A 122 2.40 -13.80 -5.38
CA ASP A 122 2.35 -12.37 -5.02
C ASP A 122 1.16 -12.10 -4.08
N ASN A 123 1.39 -11.39 -2.96
CA ASN A 123 0.31 -11.12 -2.01
C ASN A 123 -0.78 -10.23 -2.64
N VAL A 124 -0.37 -9.27 -3.46
CA VAL A 124 -1.27 -8.39 -4.21
C VAL A 124 -0.71 -8.15 -5.61
N VAL A 125 -1.53 -8.38 -6.65
CA VAL A 125 -1.23 -8.00 -8.03
C VAL A 125 -2.23 -6.94 -8.51
N TRP A 126 -1.75 -5.72 -8.73
CA TRP A 126 -2.55 -4.61 -9.24
C TRP A 126 -2.49 -4.54 -10.77
N ASN A 127 -3.58 -4.93 -11.43
CA ASN A 127 -3.67 -4.94 -12.90
C ASN A 127 -4.51 -3.79 -13.51
N GLY A 128 -5.16 -2.97 -12.68
CA GLY A 128 -6.01 -1.85 -13.12
C GLY A 128 -5.28 -0.52 -13.29
N ASP A 129 -5.64 0.24 -14.32
CA ASP A 129 -5.19 1.62 -14.52
C ASP A 129 -5.78 2.60 -13.49
N ARG A 130 -5.02 3.67 -13.19
CA ARG A 130 -5.38 4.74 -12.25
C ARG A 130 -5.64 4.24 -10.84
N GLY A 131 -4.94 3.17 -10.46
CA GLY A 131 -4.97 2.65 -9.11
C GLY A 131 -4.29 3.56 -8.11
N THR A 132 -4.79 3.59 -6.86
CA THR A 132 -4.11 4.30 -5.78
C THR A 132 -4.13 3.49 -4.49
N THR A 133 -2.94 3.18 -3.96
CA THR A 133 -2.75 2.51 -2.68
C THR A 133 -2.21 3.49 -1.64
N PHE A 134 -2.86 3.57 -0.49
CA PHE A 134 -2.39 4.35 0.64
C PHE A 134 -2.22 3.45 1.84
N PHE A 135 -0.97 3.28 2.24
CA PHE A 135 -0.53 2.40 3.31
C PHE A 135 -0.87 0.93 3.04
N TYR A 136 0.15 0.15 2.79
CA TYR A 136 0.08 -1.30 2.68
C TYR A 136 1.21 -1.87 3.51
N GLN A 137 0.89 -2.88 4.32
CA GLN A 137 1.90 -3.65 5.00
C GLN A 137 1.59 -5.12 4.79
N ALA A 138 2.64 -5.88 4.52
CA ALA A 138 2.53 -7.31 4.39
C ALA A 138 3.82 -8.04 4.74
N GLU A 139 3.71 -9.36 4.92
CA GLU A 139 4.84 -10.26 5.06
C GLU A 139 4.81 -11.36 3.97
N ILE A 140 5.99 -11.76 3.53
CA ILE A 140 6.19 -12.94 2.67
C ILE A 140 5.99 -14.21 3.52
N MET A 141 5.55 -15.31 2.89
CA MET A 141 5.38 -16.59 3.58
C MET A 141 6.65 -17.06 4.31
N TYR A 142 6.48 -17.67 5.48
CA TYR A 142 7.60 -18.04 6.35
C TYR A 142 8.23 -19.38 6.01
N ASP A 143 7.45 -20.27 5.42
CA ASP A 143 7.75 -21.69 5.16
C ASP A 143 8.12 -21.96 3.71
N CYS A 144 8.51 -20.92 2.97
CA CYS A 144 9.12 -21.05 1.66
C CYS A 144 10.37 -21.94 1.75
N MET A 145 10.48 -22.91 0.84
CA MET A 145 11.62 -23.84 0.72
C MET A 145 12.53 -23.53 -0.48
N GLU A 146 12.22 -22.48 -1.24
CA GLU A 146 12.98 -22.07 -2.41
C GLU A 146 14.18 -21.19 -2.02
N ASP A 147 15.30 -21.31 -2.76
CA ASP A 147 16.52 -20.51 -2.51
C ASP A 147 16.32 -19.01 -2.82
N GLU A 148 15.43 -18.70 -3.77
CA GLU A 148 15.05 -17.34 -4.16
C GLU A 148 13.54 -17.28 -4.39
N TRP A 149 12.87 -16.38 -3.65
CA TRP A 149 11.46 -16.08 -3.79
C TRP A 149 11.26 -14.98 -4.83
N LEU A 150 10.52 -15.31 -5.89
CA LEU A 150 10.30 -14.45 -7.06
C LEU A 150 8.98 -13.65 -7.02
N HIS A 151 8.22 -13.79 -5.93
CA HIS A 151 6.97 -13.08 -5.72
C HIS A 151 7.15 -11.95 -4.71
N SER A 152 6.26 -10.96 -4.78
CA SER A 152 6.32 -9.73 -4.02
C SER A 152 5.11 -9.57 -3.11
N CYS A 153 5.27 -8.79 -2.04
CA CYS A 153 4.12 -8.34 -1.28
C CYS A 153 3.18 -7.50 -2.18
N TYR A 154 3.74 -6.71 -3.09
CA TYR A 154 2.94 -5.84 -3.95
C TYR A 154 3.52 -5.79 -5.35
N ARG A 155 2.79 -6.32 -6.35
CA ARG A 155 3.17 -6.26 -7.77
C ARG A 155 2.21 -5.36 -8.55
N ILE A 156 2.74 -4.48 -9.39
CA ILE A 156 1.98 -3.77 -10.41
C ILE A 156 2.17 -4.50 -11.74
N GLY A 157 1.07 -4.86 -12.41
CA GLY A 157 1.12 -5.61 -13.65
C GLY A 157 1.71 -4.82 -14.82
N GLU A 158 2.39 -5.53 -15.74
CA GLU A 158 3.09 -4.94 -16.91
C GLU A 158 2.19 -4.08 -17.82
N GLY A 159 0.87 -4.31 -17.82
CA GLY A 159 -0.10 -3.58 -18.63
C GLY A 159 -0.57 -2.25 -18.05
N VAL A 160 -0.20 -1.93 -16.80
CA VAL A 160 -0.65 -0.73 -16.10
C VAL A 160 0.13 0.50 -16.59
N LYS A 161 -0.60 1.59 -16.84
CA LYS A 161 -0.09 2.85 -17.38
C LYS A 161 -0.06 3.97 -16.35
N ASP A 162 -0.92 3.90 -15.34
CA ASP A 162 -0.96 4.87 -14.24
C ASP A 162 -1.28 4.15 -12.93
N HIS A 163 -0.39 4.31 -11.96
CA HIS A 163 -0.56 3.79 -10.60
C HIS A 163 0.17 4.69 -9.61
N LYS A 164 -0.41 4.82 -8.41
CA LYS A 164 0.19 5.58 -7.31
C LYS A 164 0.15 4.75 -6.03
N ALA A 165 1.26 4.69 -5.33
CA ALA A 165 1.28 4.07 -4.01
C ALA A 165 2.04 4.94 -3.03
N THR A 166 1.57 4.98 -1.78
CA THR A 166 2.29 5.65 -0.70
C THR A 166 2.32 4.79 0.55
N GLY A 167 3.49 4.57 1.13
CA GLY A 167 3.64 3.80 2.37
C GLY A 167 3.49 2.29 2.16
N LEU A 168 4.27 1.70 1.26
CA LEU A 168 4.31 0.26 1.06
C LEU A 168 5.37 -0.35 1.98
N GLY A 169 5.00 -1.35 2.78
CA GLY A 169 5.88 -2.10 3.66
C GLY A 169 5.83 -3.58 3.33
N CYS A 170 6.95 -4.18 2.97
CA CYS A 170 7.07 -5.62 2.80
C CYS A 170 8.07 -6.17 3.81
N PHE A 171 7.68 -7.18 4.56
CA PHE A 171 8.58 -7.85 5.50
C PHE A 171 8.83 -9.29 5.09
N SER A 172 10.03 -9.79 5.40
CA SER A 172 10.38 -11.19 5.15
C SER A 172 10.98 -11.84 6.39
N TYR A 173 10.61 -13.11 6.59
CA TYR A 173 11.17 -13.96 7.62
C TYR A 173 11.08 -15.43 7.19
N PHE A 174 12.04 -15.87 6.38
CA PHE A 174 12.13 -17.28 5.99
C PHE A 174 12.63 -18.11 7.17
N ARG A 175 11.68 -18.72 7.89
CA ARG A 175 11.93 -19.47 9.12
C ARG A 175 12.49 -20.86 8.82
N ASP A 176 11.91 -21.52 7.82
CA ASP A 176 12.10 -22.95 7.60
C ASP A 176 13.21 -23.27 6.58
N HIS A 177 13.58 -22.29 5.74
CA HIS A 177 14.72 -22.36 4.82
C HIS A 177 15.40 -20.98 4.70
N ALA A 178 16.71 -20.95 4.48
CA ALA A 178 17.45 -19.70 4.33
C ALA A 178 17.43 -19.22 2.87
N GLY A 179 16.25 -18.77 2.41
CA GLY A 179 16.06 -18.21 1.06
C GLY A 179 16.30 -16.70 0.97
N SER A 180 16.27 -16.14 -0.24
CA SER A 180 16.29 -14.69 -0.49
C SER A 180 14.98 -14.23 -1.13
N CYS A 181 14.72 -12.92 -1.17
CA CYS A 181 13.58 -12.35 -1.90
C CYS A 181 14.10 -11.34 -2.92
N ALA A 182 13.66 -11.49 -4.17
CA ALA A 182 14.07 -10.61 -5.26
C ALA A 182 13.54 -9.19 -5.07
N HIS A 183 12.25 -9.05 -4.77
CA HIS A 183 11.55 -7.76 -4.66
C HIS A 183 10.42 -7.81 -3.63
N GLY A 184 10.36 -6.86 -2.68
CA GLY A 184 9.20 -6.69 -1.81
C GLY A 184 8.05 -5.92 -2.48
N VAL A 185 8.39 -4.96 -3.35
CA VAL A 185 7.48 -4.24 -4.23
C VAL A 185 8.00 -4.35 -5.66
N ASP A 186 7.19 -4.88 -6.56
CA ASP A 186 7.52 -5.04 -7.97
C ASP A 186 6.65 -4.12 -8.83
N THR A 187 7.28 -3.35 -9.71
CA THR A 187 6.58 -2.41 -10.60
C THR A 187 6.33 -2.99 -11.99
N GLY A 188 6.67 -4.25 -12.25
CA GLY A 188 6.48 -4.87 -13.56
C GLY A 188 7.23 -4.14 -14.68
N GLY A 189 8.30 -3.42 -14.33
CA GLY A 189 9.08 -2.57 -15.25
C GLY A 189 8.45 -1.22 -15.60
N GLY A 190 7.29 -0.87 -15.04
CA GLY A 190 6.63 0.42 -15.23
C GLY A 190 7.22 1.54 -14.37
N SER A 191 7.07 2.79 -14.81
CA SER A 191 7.45 3.98 -14.04
C SER A 191 6.23 4.58 -13.36
N PHE A 192 6.10 4.39 -12.04
CA PHE A 192 4.94 4.80 -11.24
C PHE A 192 5.33 5.73 -10.09
N ASN A 193 4.35 6.44 -9.52
CA ASN A 193 4.58 7.27 -8.35
C ASN A 193 4.47 6.42 -7.08
N ILE A 194 5.59 5.82 -6.65
CA ILE A 194 5.71 5.04 -5.43
C ILE A 194 6.45 5.87 -4.38
N ASP A 195 5.72 6.47 -3.45
CA ASP A 195 6.27 7.25 -2.33
C ASP A 195 6.43 6.35 -1.09
N LYS A 196 7.62 6.31 -0.48
CA LYS A 196 7.88 5.58 0.78
C LYS A 196 7.51 4.09 0.71
N ALA A 197 8.14 3.36 -0.20
CA ALA A 197 8.21 1.90 -0.13
C ALA A 197 9.41 1.45 0.72
N ALA A 198 9.25 0.37 1.46
CA ALA A 198 10.32 -0.24 2.25
C ALA A 198 10.16 -1.76 2.31
N SER A 199 11.25 -2.49 2.06
CA SER A 199 11.36 -3.92 2.30
C SER A 199 12.32 -4.21 3.45
N MET A 200 11.94 -5.08 4.39
CA MET A 200 12.79 -5.40 5.55
C MET A 200 12.73 -6.88 5.94
N TRP A 201 13.89 -7.54 5.99
CA TRP A 201 14.01 -8.85 6.62
C TRP A 201 14.05 -8.68 8.14
N LEU A 202 13.12 -9.33 8.84
CA LEU A 202 12.96 -9.28 10.29
C LEU A 202 14.11 -9.94 11.12
N ASN A 203 15.21 -10.38 10.48
CA ASN A 203 16.38 -11.03 11.09
C ASN A 203 17.73 -10.53 10.54
N GLY A 204 17.78 -9.37 9.85
CA GLY A 204 19.01 -8.55 9.84
C GLY A 204 19.67 -8.14 8.52
N PHE A 205 19.08 -8.33 7.33
CA PHE A 205 19.61 -7.76 6.07
C PHE A 205 18.49 -7.30 5.10
N TYR A 206 18.78 -6.36 4.20
CA TYR A 206 17.79 -5.79 3.27
C TYR A 206 17.44 -6.75 2.12
N CYS A 207 16.19 -6.76 1.66
CA CYS A 207 15.86 -7.23 0.30
C CYS A 207 16.24 -6.14 -0.72
N SER A 208 16.53 -6.51 -1.96
CA SER A 208 16.70 -5.52 -3.03
C SER A 208 15.33 -4.94 -3.40
N ASP A 209 15.23 -3.62 -3.37
CA ASP A 209 14.10 -2.89 -3.97
C ASP A 209 14.43 -2.55 -5.43
#